data_AF-A0A372IC52-F1
#
_entry.id   AF-A0A372IC52-F1
#
_cell.length_a   1.000
_cell.length_b   1.000
_cell.length_c   1.000
_cell.angle_alpha   90.00
_cell.angle_beta   90.00
_cell.angle_gamma   90.00
#
_symmetry.space_group_name_H-M   'P 1'
#
loop_
_entity.id
_entity.type
_entity.pdbx_description
1 polymer ?
#
loop_
_entity_poly.entity_id
_entity_poly.type
_entity_poly.pdbx_seq_one_letter_code
_entity_poly.pdbx_strand_id
1 'polypeptide(L)'
;MRCSVAFFFLWTFLVVTRVVAQPVAPDLPGLVTLATEPYLGRQAVADRLQAILPDLAVASSSSPALTAPDPFYWAISGRFGPPLDGTPAPGGVVACARYGLITREALAPRRSTDPEVFPVWQQALILSDDVPAWPDPAVARLACSITWDDGRRVAPLSEAEAEAALLTVFESVTTGPDPRERAGQARVFGAGGYRAAGQGVDETGTYRLDLFEVDQLATHHQILFRSFLMGGGV
;
A
#
# COMPACT_ATOMS: atom_id res chain seq x y z
N MET A 1 -40.69 13.05 69.48
CA MET A 1 -40.73 12.42 68.15
C MET A 1 -39.57 12.98 67.33
N ARG A 2 -38.52 12.19 67.08
CA ARG A 2 -37.35 12.58 66.27
C ARG A 2 -37.31 11.63 65.08
N CYS A 3 -37.62 12.13 63.89
CA CYS A 3 -37.40 11.42 62.62
C CYS A 3 -35.91 11.48 62.26
N SER A 4 -35.26 10.33 62.11
CA SER A 4 -33.95 10.21 61.47
C SER A 4 -34.18 9.82 60.01
N VAL A 5 -33.76 10.68 59.08
CA VAL A 5 -33.73 10.39 57.64
C VAL A 5 -32.33 9.87 57.33
N ALA A 6 -32.24 8.60 56.93
CA ALA A 6 -31.01 7.98 56.44
C ALA A 6 -30.85 8.30 54.94
N PHE A 7 -29.80 9.04 54.60
CA PHE A 7 -29.40 9.29 53.20
C PHE A 7 -28.53 8.12 52.71
N PHE A 8 -29.08 7.28 51.83
CA PHE A 8 -28.32 6.29 51.07
C PHE A 8 -27.66 6.99 49.88
N PHE A 9 -26.34 7.21 49.95
CA PHE A 9 -25.54 7.65 48.81
C PHE A 9 -25.24 6.42 47.93
N LEU A 10 -25.96 6.28 46.83
CA LEU A 10 -25.66 5.31 45.77
C LEU A 10 -24.47 5.85 44.96
N TRP A 11 -23.28 5.31 45.18
CA TRP A 11 -22.11 5.59 44.33
C TRP A 11 -22.18 4.71 43.09
N THR A 12 -22.68 5.27 41.98
CA THR A 12 -22.60 4.65 40.67
C THR A 12 -21.16 4.78 40.16
N PHE A 13 -20.36 3.73 40.31
CA PHE A 13 -19.09 3.60 39.60
C PHE A 13 -19.39 3.47 38.10
N LEU A 14 -19.31 4.59 37.37
CA LEU A 14 -19.18 4.59 35.93
C LEU A 14 -17.81 4.01 35.58
N VAL A 15 -17.77 2.69 35.36
CA VAL A 15 -16.64 2.04 34.70
C VAL A 15 -16.63 2.54 33.27
N VAL A 16 -15.83 3.56 33.00
CA VAL A 16 -15.49 3.98 31.64
C VAL A 16 -14.58 2.90 31.07
N THR A 17 -15.18 1.83 30.53
CA THR A 17 -14.45 0.92 29.66
C THR A 17 -14.07 1.72 28.42
N ARG A 18 -12.79 2.10 28.30
CA ARG A 18 -12.26 2.54 27.02
C ARG A 18 -12.46 1.38 26.05
N VAL A 19 -13.41 1.54 25.13
CA VAL A 19 -13.55 0.64 23.99
C VAL A 19 -12.29 0.85 23.15
N VAL A 20 -11.32 -0.05 23.29
CA VAL A 20 -10.18 -0.09 22.38
C VAL A 20 -10.73 -0.65 21.08
N ALA A 21 -10.87 0.19 20.06
CA ALA A 21 -11.21 -0.27 18.72
C ALA A 21 -10.17 -1.32 18.31
N GLN A 22 -10.62 -2.49 17.85
CA GLN A 22 -9.69 -3.50 17.34
C GLN A 22 -9.03 -2.96 16.07
N PRO A 23 -7.70 -3.12 15.91
CA PRO A 23 -7.03 -2.76 14.67
C PRO A 23 -7.69 -3.47 13.49
N VAL A 24 -7.88 -2.77 12.39
CA VAL A 24 -8.51 -3.37 11.20
C VAL A 24 -7.45 -4.02 10.34
N ALA A 25 -7.64 -5.27 9.95
CA ALA A 25 -6.72 -5.96 9.05
C ALA A 25 -6.94 -5.47 7.60
N PRO A 26 -5.88 -5.22 6.83
CA PRO A 26 -6.00 -4.94 5.39
C PRO A 26 -6.49 -6.19 4.65
N ASP A 27 -7.35 -6.00 3.64
CA ASP A 27 -7.82 -7.08 2.76
C ASP A 27 -6.73 -7.44 1.74
N LEU A 28 -5.82 -8.33 2.15
CA LEU A 28 -4.72 -8.79 1.31
C LEU A 28 -5.20 -9.53 0.04
N PRO A 29 -6.20 -10.43 0.08
CA PRO A 29 -6.81 -10.99 -1.14
C PRO A 29 -7.35 -9.93 -2.10
N GLY A 30 -7.98 -8.88 -1.57
CA GLY A 30 -8.44 -7.75 -2.37
C GLY A 30 -7.28 -6.99 -3.03
N LEU A 31 -6.16 -6.78 -2.35
CA LEU A 31 -4.94 -6.17 -2.93
C LEU A 31 -4.31 -7.04 -4.02
N VAL A 32 -4.26 -8.36 -3.81
CA VAL A 32 -3.80 -9.32 -4.83
C VAL A 32 -4.68 -9.24 -6.07
N THR A 33 -6.00 -9.21 -5.89
CA THR A 33 -6.95 -9.04 -7.00
C THR A 33 -6.71 -7.72 -7.73
N LEU A 34 -6.54 -6.61 -7.01
CA LEU A 34 -6.25 -5.31 -7.64
C LEU A 34 -4.94 -5.33 -8.45
N ALA A 35 -3.93 -6.06 -7.97
CA ALA A 35 -2.64 -6.15 -8.65
C ALA A 35 -2.73 -6.84 -10.02
N THR A 36 -3.72 -7.73 -10.23
CA THR A 36 -3.97 -8.41 -11.51
C THR A 36 -4.94 -7.67 -12.44
N GLU A 37 -5.43 -6.48 -12.04
CA GLU A 37 -6.36 -5.65 -12.82
C GLU A 37 -5.72 -4.33 -13.37
N PRO A 38 -4.52 -4.32 -14.01
CA PRO A 38 -3.86 -3.07 -14.44
C PRO A 38 -4.60 -2.29 -15.55
N TYR A 39 -5.61 -2.91 -16.17
CA TYR A 39 -6.48 -2.26 -17.14
C TYR A 39 -7.40 -1.21 -16.50
N LEU A 40 -7.70 -1.31 -15.19
CA LEU A 40 -8.63 -0.42 -14.53
C LEU A 40 -8.22 1.05 -14.62
N GLY A 41 -9.21 1.91 -14.86
CA GLY A 41 -9.05 3.36 -14.79
C GLY A 41 -8.96 3.85 -13.34
N ARG A 42 -8.50 5.08 -13.18
CA ARG A 42 -8.32 5.75 -11.87
C ARG A 42 -9.51 5.58 -10.93
N GLN A 43 -10.73 5.83 -11.39
CA GLN A 43 -11.91 5.76 -10.52
C GLN A 43 -12.18 4.33 -10.01
N ALA A 44 -12.12 3.35 -10.90
CA ALA A 44 -12.33 1.96 -10.51
C ALA A 44 -11.27 1.46 -9.51
N VAL A 45 -10.00 1.87 -9.69
CA VAL A 45 -8.95 1.59 -8.69
C VAL A 45 -9.26 2.28 -7.37
N ALA A 46 -9.70 3.55 -7.36
CA ALA A 46 -10.09 4.24 -6.14
C ALA A 46 -11.24 3.53 -5.41
N ASP A 47 -12.25 3.08 -6.14
CA ASP A 47 -13.41 2.36 -5.60
C ASP A 47 -12.99 1.01 -5.00
N ARG A 48 -12.11 0.26 -5.69
CA ARG A 48 -11.51 -0.98 -5.17
C ARG A 48 -10.73 -0.72 -3.89
N LEU A 49 -9.87 0.31 -3.87
CA LEU A 49 -9.09 0.66 -2.69
C LEU A 49 -9.98 1.06 -1.51
N GLN A 50 -11.11 1.73 -1.73
CA GLN A 50 -12.06 2.06 -0.65
C GLN A 50 -12.73 0.81 -0.07
N ALA A 51 -12.94 -0.23 -0.87
CA ALA A 51 -13.46 -1.50 -0.38
C ALA A 51 -12.41 -2.31 0.40
N ILE A 52 -11.13 -2.21 0.00
CA ILE A 52 -10.00 -2.94 0.58
C ILE A 52 -9.44 -2.28 1.84
N LEU A 53 -9.40 -0.94 1.85
CA LEU A 53 -8.77 -0.12 2.89
C LEU A 53 -9.85 0.63 3.69
N PRO A 54 -10.11 0.22 4.94
CA PRO A 54 -11.09 0.87 5.80
C PRO A 54 -10.79 2.35 6.02
N ASP A 55 -11.84 3.17 6.00
CA ASP A 55 -11.77 4.62 6.23
C ASP A 55 -10.81 5.34 5.26
N LEU A 56 -10.63 4.82 4.05
CA LEU A 56 -9.79 5.45 3.04
C LEU A 56 -10.35 6.83 2.61
N ALA A 57 -9.61 7.88 2.95
CA ALA A 57 -9.76 9.22 2.43
C ALA A 57 -8.75 9.45 1.29
N VAL A 58 -9.25 9.40 0.04
CA VAL A 58 -8.45 9.75 -1.14
C VAL A 58 -8.19 11.26 -1.16
N ALA A 59 -6.94 11.64 -1.32
CA ALA A 59 -6.54 13.04 -1.42
C ALA A 59 -6.95 13.64 -2.78
N SER A 60 -7.54 14.83 -2.73
CA SER A 60 -7.71 15.69 -3.90
C SER A 60 -6.35 16.26 -4.31
N SER A 61 -5.54 15.48 -5.00
CA SER A 61 -4.29 15.96 -5.61
C SER A 61 -4.52 16.25 -7.08
N SER A 62 -4.01 17.39 -7.56
CA SER A 62 -3.82 17.61 -8.99
C SER A 62 -2.58 16.83 -9.42
N SER A 63 -2.73 16.00 -10.45
CA SER A 63 -1.59 15.38 -11.10
C SER A 63 -0.69 16.47 -11.70
N PRO A 64 0.64 16.36 -11.57
CA PRO A 64 1.56 17.29 -12.19
C PRO A 64 1.36 17.25 -13.69
N ALA A 65 1.53 18.40 -14.34
CA ALA A 65 1.48 18.46 -15.78
C ALA A 65 2.65 17.63 -16.35
N LEU A 66 2.33 16.67 -17.23
CA LEU A 66 3.32 16.01 -18.05
C LEU A 66 3.73 16.94 -19.20
N THR A 67 4.98 16.82 -19.65
CA THR A 67 5.45 17.53 -20.85
C THR A 67 4.70 17.09 -22.11
N ALA A 68 4.26 15.83 -22.16
CA ALA A 68 3.41 15.27 -23.20
C ALA A 68 2.27 14.46 -22.57
N PRO A 69 1.05 14.49 -23.14
CA PRO A 69 -0.08 13.75 -22.59
C PRO A 69 0.15 12.24 -22.73
N ASP A 70 0.05 11.53 -21.61
CA ASP A 70 0.09 10.08 -21.56
C ASP A 70 -1.32 9.55 -21.23
N PRO A 71 -1.97 8.80 -22.13
CA PRO A 71 -3.36 8.35 -21.93
C PRO A 71 -3.52 7.37 -20.76
N PHE A 72 -2.41 6.77 -20.29
CA PHE A 72 -2.43 5.84 -19.17
C PHE A 72 -2.09 6.51 -17.83
N TYR A 73 -1.64 7.78 -17.85
CA TYR A 73 -1.18 8.46 -16.65
C TYR A 73 -2.31 8.85 -15.71
N TRP A 74 -2.20 8.36 -14.47
CA TRP A 74 -2.97 8.86 -13.33
C TRP A 74 -2.27 8.46 -12.03
N ALA A 75 -2.57 9.21 -10.97
CA ALA A 75 -2.13 8.88 -9.61
C ALA A 75 -3.29 9.03 -8.62
N ILE A 76 -3.21 8.23 -7.55
CA ILE A 76 -4.06 8.23 -6.38
C ILE A 76 -3.14 8.26 -5.18
N SER A 77 -3.42 9.15 -4.24
CA SER A 77 -2.83 9.10 -2.91
C SER A 77 -3.95 9.23 -1.89
N GLY A 78 -3.79 8.64 -0.71
CA GLY A 78 -4.82 8.65 0.31
C GLY A 78 -4.28 8.25 1.68
N ARG A 79 -5.15 8.39 2.67
CA ARG A 79 -4.91 8.01 4.06
C ARG A 79 -6.02 7.09 4.52
N PHE A 80 -5.70 6.07 5.30
CA PHE A 80 -6.69 5.10 5.77
C PHE A 80 -6.46 4.74 7.24
N GLY A 81 -7.44 4.03 7.82
CA GLY A 81 -7.48 3.67 9.23
C GLY A 81 -8.02 4.78 10.14
N PRO A 82 -8.59 4.40 11.30
CA PRO A 82 -9.29 5.33 12.18
C PRO A 82 -8.32 6.37 12.78
N PRO A 83 -8.81 7.60 13.06
CA PRO A 83 -8.04 8.58 13.82
C PRO A 83 -7.80 8.07 15.24
N LEU A 84 -6.62 8.33 15.79
CA LEU A 84 -6.36 8.16 17.22
C LEU A 84 -6.67 9.46 17.95
N ASP A 85 -7.28 9.34 19.13
CA ASP A 85 -7.54 10.48 20.01
C ASP A 85 -6.24 11.27 20.28
N GLY A 86 -6.24 12.55 19.89
CA GLY A 86 -5.13 13.47 20.15
C GLY A 86 -3.97 13.42 19.15
N THR A 87 -4.07 12.72 18.02
CA THR A 87 -3.04 12.78 16.95
C THR A 87 -3.64 13.00 15.56
N PRO A 88 -3.03 13.88 14.73
CA PRO A 88 -3.41 14.06 13.33
C PRO A 88 -2.75 13.04 12.38
N ALA A 89 -1.89 12.16 12.90
CA ALA A 89 -1.20 11.16 12.07
C ALA A 89 -2.21 10.17 11.47
N PRO A 90 -2.10 9.79 10.18
CA PRO A 90 -2.94 8.74 9.60
C PRO A 90 -2.60 7.35 10.16
N GLY A 91 -3.53 6.39 10.08
CA GLY A 91 -3.25 4.99 10.41
C GLY A 91 -2.36 4.32 9.36
N GLY A 92 -2.57 4.68 8.09
CA GLY A 92 -1.69 4.37 6.98
C GLY A 92 -1.91 5.29 5.79
N VAL A 93 -1.04 5.14 4.80
CA VAL A 93 -1.03 5.86 3.54
C VAL A 93 -1.06 4.88 2.38
N VAL A 94 -1.78 5.23 1.34
CA VAL A 94 -1.78 4.50 0.08
C VAL A 94 -1.37 5.45 -1.03
N ALA A 95 -0.55 4.97 -1.93
CA ALA A 95 -0.28 5.59 -3.20
C ALA A 95 -0.43 4.54 -4.30
N CYS A 96 -1.15 4.86 -5.36
CA CYS A 96 -1.23 4.05 -6.56
C CYS A 96 -1.05 4.92 -7.78
N ALA A 97 -0.34 4.43 -8.78
CA ALA A 97 -0.11 5.17 -10.00
C ALA A 97 -0.08 4.24 -11.20
N ARG A 98 -0.58 4.73 -12.32
CA ARG A 98 -0.37 4.12 -13.62
C ARG A 98 0.26 5.13 -14.55
N TYR A 99 1.19 4.67 -15.38
CA TYR A 99 1.74 5.48 -16.47
C TYR A 99 2.14 4.59 -17.65
N GLY A 100 2.20 5.20 -18.83
CA GLY A 100 2.51 4.52 -20.08
C GLY A 100 3.93 4.78 -20.58
N LEU A 101 4.18 4.30 -21.80
CA LEU A 101 5.47 4.45 -22.48
C LEU A 101 5.89 5.92 -22.64
N ILE A 102 4.95 6.84 -22.87
CA ILE A 102 5.24 8.27 -23.03
C ILE A 102 5.88 8.84 -21.76
N THR A 103 5.28 8.58 -20.60
CA THR A 103 5.86 9.01 -19.32
C THR A 103 7.18 8.29 -19.05
N ARG A 104 7.26 6.97 -19.31
CA ARG A 104 8.49 6.18 -19.14
C ARG A 104 9.66 6.81 -19.91
N GLU A 105 9.47 7.07 -21.19
CA GLU A 105 10.49 7.61 -22.09
C GLU A 105 10.87 9.05 -21.74
N ALA A 106 9.91 9.87 -21.30
CA ALA A 106 10.19 11.22 -20.82
C ALA A 106 11.03 11.25 -19.54
N LEU A 107 10.82 10.28 -18.63
CA LEU A 107 11.54 10.19 -17.36
C LEU A 107 12.86 9.43 -17.44
N ALA A 108 13.00 8.46 -18.36
CA ALA A 108 14.19 7.62 -18.50
C ALA A 108 15.54 8.38 -18.58
N PRO A 109 15.67 9.52 -19.30
CA PRO A 109 16.93 10.26 -19.36
C PRO A 109 17.14 11.23 -18.17
N ARG A 110 16.19 11.34 -17.25
CA ARG A 110 16.19 12.31 -16.15
C ARG A 110 16.56 11.65 -14.83
N ARG A 111 17.16 12.42 -13.91
CA ARG A 111 17.39 11.94 -12.55
C ARG A 111 16.12 12.14 -11.73
N SER A 112 15.85 11.23 -10.79
CA SER A 112 14.74 11.41 -9.85
C SER A 112 14.86 12.71 -9.06
N THR A 113 16.08 13.24 -8.86
CA THR A 113 16.33 14.52 -8.16
C THR A 113 16.13 15.76 -9.03
N ASP A 114 15.85 15.63 -10.33
CA ASP A 114 15.68 16.78 -11.23
C ASP A 114 14.38 17.52 -10.86
N PRO A 115 14.43 18.81 -10.46
CA PRO A 115 13.27 19.52 -9.92
C PRO A 115 12.07 19.58 -10.87
N GLU A 116 12.33 19.60 -12.18
CA GLU A 116 11.29 19.66 -13.23
C GLU A 116 10.42 18.41 -13.29
N VAL A 117 10.99 17.24 -12.97
CA VAL A 117 10.29 15.95 -13.10
C VAL A 117 10.09 15.26 -11.76
N PHE A 118 10.71 15.74 -10.68
CA PHE A 118 10.58 15.18 -9.34
C PHE A 118 9.12 14.98 -8.90
N PRO A 119 8.18 15.94 -9.10
CA PRO A 119 6.78 15.72 -8.75
C PRO A 119 6.14 14.56 -9.53
N VAL A 120 6.48 14.42 -10.82
CA VAL A 120 6.00 13.32 -11.66
C VAL A 120 6.60 12.00 -11.20
N TRP A 121 7.91 11.95 -10.93
CA TRP A 121 8.61 10.77 -10.40
C TRP A 121 7.97 10.26 -9.11
N GLN A 122 7.68 11.16 -8.16
CA GLN A 122 7.04 10.80 -6.89
C GLN A 122 5.62 10.28 -7.11
N GLN A 123 4.81 10.97 -7.90
CA GLN A 123 3.42 10.57 -8.12
C GLN A 123 3.27 9.32 -8.99
N ALA A 124 4.20 9.07 -9.92
CA ALA A 124 4.21 7.90 -10.78
C ALA A 124 4.73 6.63 -10.08
N LEU A 125 5.21 6.75 -8.84
CA LEU A 125 5.78 5.65 -8.04
C LEU A 125 6.86 4.87 -8.80
N ILE A 126 7.74 5.57 -9.53
CA ILE A 126 8.78 4.93 -10.33
C ILE A 126 9.71 4.11 -9.42
N LEU A 127 9.83 2.81 -9.70
CA LEU A 127 10.80 1.93 -9.04
C LEU A 127 12.13 1.99 -9.78
N SER A 128 13.22 1.73 -9.06
CA SER A 128 14.57 1.82 -9.60
C SER A 128 14.83 0.87 -10.78
N ASP A 129 14.08 -0.23 -10.86
CA ASP A 129 14.20 -1.28 -11.87
C ASP A 129 13.06 -1.25 -12.91
N ASP A 130 12.20 -0.22 -12.93
CA ASP A 130 11.05 -0.20 -13.84
C ASP A 130 11.44 -0.27 -15.31
N VAL A 131 12.55 0.37 -15.71
CA VAL A 131 13.03 0.33 -17.10
C VAL A 131 13.47 -1.08 -17.51
N PRO A 132 14.40 -1.74 -16.81
CA PRO A 132 14.80 -3.11 -17.16
C PRO A 132 13.72 -4.17 -16.92
N ALA A 133 12.75 -3.92 -16.04
CA ALA A 133 11.63 -4.84 -15.79
C ALA A 133 10.46 -4.69 -16.77
N TRP A 134 10.44 -3.63 -17.60
CA TRP A 134 9.33 -3.35 -18.51
C TRP A 134 9.24 -4.40 -19.63
N PRO A 135 8.18 -5.23 -19.70
CA PRO A 135 8.04 -6.22 -20.77
C PRO A 135 7.85 -5.54 -22.13
N ASP A 136 8.48 -6.06 -23.18
CA ASP A 136 8.36 -5.53 -24.55
C ASP A 136 6.91 -5.24 -25.00
N PRO A 137 5.90 -6.11 -24.77
CA PRO A 137 4.53 -5.84 -25.18
C PRO A 137 3.75 -4.94 -24.22
N ALA A 138 4.31 -4.50 -23.10
CA ALA A 138 3.57 -3.72 -22.10
C ALA A 138 3.37 -2.26 -22.53
N VAL A 139 2.13 -1.79 -22.44
CA VAL A 139 1.73 -0.42 -22.81
C VAL A 139 1.65 0.52 -21.62
N ALA A 140 1.43 -0.02 -20.42
CA ALA A 140 1.40 0.73 -19.17
C ALA A 140 1.82 -0.12 -17.97
N ARG A 141 2.27 0.55 -16.90
CA ARG A 141 2.60 -0.05 -15.61
C ARG A 141 1.68 0.51 -14.54
N LEU A 142 1.02 -0.36 -13.78
CA LEU A 142 0.33 -0.03 -12.53
C LEU A 142 1.23 -0.37 -11.35
N ALA A 143 1.21 0.48 -10.34
CA ALA A 143 1.85 0.21 -9.07
C ALA A 143 1.08 0.77 -7.91
N CYS A 144 1.17 0.07 -6.79
CA CYS A 144 0.65 0.56 -5.53
C CYS A 144 1.64 0.30 -4.41
N SER A 145 1.77 1.30 -3.53
CA SER A 145 2.44 1.19 -2.24
C SER A 145 1.41 1.50 -1.16
N ILE A 146 1.21 0.55 -0.26
CA ILE A 146 0.32 0.68 0.91
C ILE A 146 1.22 0.56 2.13
N THR A 147 1.27 1.59 2.96
CA THR A 147 2.10 1.60 4.16
C THR A 147 1.23 1.94 5.35
N TRP A 148 1.30 1.17 6.43
CA TRP A 148 0.66 1.56 7.68
C TRP A 148 1.66 1.60 8.81
N ASP A 149 1.54 2.65 9.61
CA ASP A 149 2.60 3.06 10.53
C ASP A 149 2.26 2.72 12.00
N ASP A 150 1.06 2.21 12.26
CA ASP A 150 0.57 2.01 13.62
C ASP A 150 -0.28 0.73 13.76
N GLY A 151 0.34 -0.30 14.34
CA GLY A 151 -0.30 -1.58 14.66
C GLY A 151 -1.53 -1.48 15.57
N ARG A 152 -1.76 -0.32 16.23
CA ARG A 152 -2.97 -0.06 17.02
C ARG A 152 -4.18 0.31 16.17
N ARG A 153 -3.97 0.70 14.90
CA ARG A 153 -5.01 1.15 13.97
C ARG A 153 -5.23 0.16 12.84
N VAL A 154 -4.14 -0.36 12.31
CA VAL A 154 -4.14 -1.34 11.23
C VAL A 154 -3.41 -2.59 11.72
N ALA A 155 -4.07 -3.74 11.69
CA ALA A 155 -3.47 -4.97 12.18
C ALA A 155 -2.26 -5.35 11.31
N PRO A 156 -1.09 -5.64 11.89
CA PRO A 156 0.04 -6.15 11.13
C PRO A 156 -0.28 -7.53 10.56
N LEU A 157 0.14 -7.80 9.31
CA LEU A 157 0.03 -9.12 8.71
C LEU A 157 1.12 -10.03 9.25
N SER A 158 0.78 -11.27 9.61
CA SER A 158 1.77 -12.29 9.91
C SER A 158 2.49 -12.79 8.64
N GLU A 159 3.70 -13.30 8.80
CA GLU A 159 4.48 -13.88 7.68
C GLU A 159 3.68 -14.98 6.97
N ALA A 160 2.99 -15.85 7.72
CA ALA A 160 2.18 -16.92 7.17
C ALA A 160 0.96 -16.42 6.36
N GLU A 161 0.31 -15.34 6.80
CA GLU A 161 -0.79 -14.72 6.04
C GLU A 161 -0.29 -14.09 4.74
N ALA A 162 0.87 -13.43 4.78
CA ALA A 162 1.50 -12.85 3.61
C ALA A 162 1.91 -13.93 2.60
N GLU A 163 2.58 -14.97 3.06
CA GLU A 163 3.00 -16.12 2.24
C GLU A 163 1.80 -16.81 1.58
N ALA A 164 0.77 -17.13 2.37
CA ALA A 164 -0.42 -17.81 1.86
C ALA A 164 -1.14 -17.00 0.77
N ALA A 165 -1.22 -15.67 0.91
CA ALA A 165 -1.84 -14.83 -0.10
C ALA A 165 -0.99 -14.72 -1.37
N LEU A 166 0.32 -14.57 -1.26
CA LEU A 166 1.22 -14.51 -2.41
C LEU A 166 1.25 -15.81 -3.21
N LEU A 167 1.16 -16.96 -2.54
CA LEU A 167 1.08 -18.28 -3.19
C LEU A 167 -0.22 -18.51 -3.99
N THR A 168 -1.21 -17.62 -3.89
CA THR A 168 -2.41 -17.70 -4.75
C THR A 168 -2.19 -17.25 -6.18
N VAL A 169 -1.11 -16.49 -6.42
CA VAL A 169 -0.78 -15.90 -7.73
C VAL A 169 0.62 -16.29 -8.20
N PHE A 170 1.59 -16.39 -7.28
CA PHE A 170 2.97 -16.71 -7.63
C PHE A 170 3.28 -18.20 -7.48
N GLU A 171 4.20 -18.69 -8.33
CA GLU A 171 4.65 -20.09 -8.29
C GLU A 171 5.36 -20.44 -6.98
N SER A 172 6.10 -19.48 -6.43
CA SER A 172 6.77 -19.63 -5.14
C SER A 172 6.87 -18.28 -4.43
N VAL A 173 7.14 -18.33 -3.12
CA VAL A 173 7.36 -17.15 -2.29
C VAL A 173 8.70 -17.30 -1.60
N THR A 174 9.50 -16.24 -1.64
CA THR A 174 10.69 -16.13 -0.81
C THR A 174 10.36 -15.34 0.43
N THR A 175 10.50 -15.95 1.60
CA THR A 175 10.45 -15.25 2.88
C THR A 175 11.83 -15.17 3.52
N GLY A 176 12.10 -14.08 4.22
CA GLY A 176 13.35 -13.94 4.95
C GLY A 176 13.43 -12.68 5.82
N PRO A 177 14.40 -12.65 6.75
CA PRO A 177 14.72 -11.45 7.52
C PRO A 177 15.35 -10.37 6.63
N ASP A 178 15.64 -9.21 7.20
CA ASP A 178 16.28 -8.08 6.50
C ASP A 178 17.51 -8.53 5.69
N PRO A 179 17.46 -8.50 4.33
CA PRO A 179 18.61 -8.90 3.52
C PRO A 179 19.79 -7.92 3.67
N ARG A 180 19.56 -6.76 4.27
CA ARG A 180 20.56 -5.72 4.55
C ARG A 180 21.04 -5.74 6.01
N GLU A 181 20.62 -6.71 6.83
CA GLU A 181 21.09 -6.80 8.21
C GLU A 181 22.62 -6.96 8.25
N ARG A 182 23.29 -6.02 8.91
CA ARG A 182 24.74 -6.05 9.15
C ARG A 182 25.00 -5.80 10.62
N ALA A 183 26.06 -6.43 11.15
CA ALA A 183 26.49 -6.21 12.53
C ALA A 183 26.73 -4.70 12.77
N GLY A 184 26.03 -4.13 13.76
CA GLY A 184 26.14 -2.71 14.14
C GLY A 184 25.29 -1.74 13.31
N GLN A 185 24.50 -2.20 12.34
CA GLN A 185 23.49 -1.37 11.68
C GLN A 185 22.12 -1.52 12.34
N ALA A 186 21.32 -0.44 12.33
CA ALA A 186 19.94 -0.51 12.77
C ALA A 186 19.18 -1.47 11.83
N ARG A 187 18.46 -2.44 12.41
CA ARG A 187 17.64 -3.37 11.64
C ARG A 187 16.50 -2.60 10.97
N VAL A 188 16.32 -2.81 9.67
CA VAL A 188 15.17 -2.24 8.94
C VAL A 188 13.90 -2.98 9.33
N PHE A 189 13.99 -4.31 9.48
CA PHE A 189 12.93 -5.19 9.95
C PHE A 189 13.14 -5.43 11.45
N GLY A 190 12.14 -5.11 12.27
CA GLY A 190 12.23 -5.19 13.74
C GLY A 190 12.42 -6.63 14.25
N ALA A 191 12.39 -6.83 15.56
CA ALA A 191 12.31 -8.18 16.10
C ALA A 191 11.02 -8.86 15.61
N GLY A 192 11.15 -9.93 14.82
CA GLY A 192 10.01 -10.60 14.18
C GLY A 192 9.51 -9.94 12.89
N GLY A 193 10.26 -8.97 12.32
CA GLY A 193 9.99 -8.44 10.99
C GLY A 193 10.45 -9.39 9.89
N TYR A 194 9.82 -9.29 8.72
CA TYR A 194 10.04 -10.18 7.59
C TYR A 194 9.81 -9.45 6.26
N ARG A 195 10.34 -10.02 5.18
CA ARG A 195 9.95 -9.73 3.80
C ARG A 195 9.41 -11.00 3.17
N ALA A 196 8.24 -10.94 2.57
CA ALA A 196 7.69 -11.96 1.69
C ALA A 196 7.56 -11.39 0.28
N ALA A 197 8.17 -12.04 -0.71
CA ALA A 197 8.13 -11.61 -2.10
C ALA A 197 7.71 -12.78 -2.99
N GLY A 198 6.71 -12.55 -3.84
CA GLY A 198 6.31 -13.48 -4.87
C GLY A 198 7.43 -13.69 -5.90
N GLN A 199 7.61 -14.92 -6.35
CA GLN A 199 8.58 -15.31 -7.36
C GLN A 199 7.87 -15.97 -8.55
N GLY A 200 8.46 -15.78 -9.73
CA GLY A 200 7.81 -16.10 -11.00
C GLY A 200 6.98 -14.92 -11.50
N VAL A 201 6.27 -15.16 -12.60
CA VAL A 201 5.44 -14.14 -13.26
C VAL A 201 4.05 -14.73 -13.44
N ASP A 202 3.05 -14.05 -12.88
CA ASP A 202 1.66 -14.33 -13.22
C ASP A 202 1.27 -13.48 -14.44
N GLU A 203 1.15 -14.13 -15.59
CA GLU A 203 0.97 -13.46 -16.88
C GLU A 203 -0.18 -14.06 -17.67
N THR A 204 -0.97 -13.18 -18.26
CA THR A 204 -1.98 -13.49 -19.27
C THR A 204 -1.75 -12.61 -20.50
N GLY A 205 -2.55 -12.80 -21.56
CA GLY A 205 -2.49 -11.89 -22.72
C GLY A 205 -2.83 -10.43 -22.42
N THR A 206 -3.42 -10.13 -21.24
CA THR A 206 -3.90 -8.79 -20.86
C THR A 206 -3.05 -8.14 -19.77
N TYR A 207 -2.45 -8.93 -18.88
CA TYR A 207 -1.64 -8.38 -17.78
C TYR A 207 -0.45 -9.26 -17.45
N ARG A 208 0.52 -8.65 -16.78
CA ARG A 208 1.63 -9.33 -16.12
C ARG A 208 1.82 -8.77 -14.72
N LEU A 209 1.63 -9.58 -13.69
CA LEU A 209 2.01 -9.23 -12.32
C LEU A 209 3.48 -9.60 -12.13
N ASP A 210 4.30 -8.57 -11.92
CA ASP A 210 5.76 -8.70 -11.97
C ASP A 210 6.41 -8.59 -10.58
N LEU A 211 5.78 -7.85 -9.67
CA LEU A 211 6.25 -7.67 -8.30
C LEU A 211 5.05 -7.67 -7.35
N PHE A 212 5.14 -8.42 -6.27
CA PHE A 212 4.30 -8.23 -5.08
C PHE A 212 5.12 -8.58 -3.85
N GLU A 213 5.27 -7.59 -2.97
CA GLU A 213 6.10 -7.67 -1.77
C GLU A 213 5.30 -7.21 -0.55
N VAL A 214 5.53 -7.91 0.55
CA VAL A 214 4.94 -7.63 1.86
C VAL A 214 6.09 -7.55 2.87
N ASP A 215 6.30 -6.36 3.43
CA ASP A 215 7.39 -6.04 4.33
C ASP A 215 6.85 -5.63 5.71
N GLN A 216 7.21 -6.39 6.76
CA GLN A 216 7.03 -5.98 8.15
C GLN A 216 8.29 -5.30 8.67
N LEU A 217 8.37 -3.98 8.47
CA LEU A 217 9.47 -3.13 8.94
C LEU A 217 9.43 -2.95 10.47
N ALA A 218 10.47 -2.34 11.03
CA ALA A 218 10.64 -2.16 12.47
C ALA A 218 9.52 -1.36 13.15
N THR A 219 8.96 -0.37 12.46
CA THR A 219 7.87 0.47 12.98
C THR A 219 6.61 0.46 12.14
N HIS A 220 6.67 -0.06 10.92
CA HIS A 220 5.60 0.04 9.94
C HIS A 220 5.49 -1.26 9.16
N HIS A 221 4.43 -1.40 8.38
CA HIS A 221 4.26 -2.48 7.42
C HIS A 221 4.03 -1.88 6.04
N GLN A 222 4.57 -2.50 5.00
CA GLN A 222 4.43 -2.04 3.63
C GLN A 222 4.03 -3.19 2.71
N ILE A 223 3.09 -2.92 1.80
CA ILE A 223 2.81 -3.73 0.62
C ILE A 223 3.20 -2.92 -0.60
N LEU A 224 3.96 -3.52 -1.49
CA LEU A 224 4.34 -2.95 -2.78
C LEU A 224 4.02 -3.94 -3.89
N PHE A 225 3.30 -3.51 -4.92
CA PHE A 225 3.16 -4.31 -6.13
C PHE A 225 3.37 -3.50 -7.40
N ARG A 226 3.79 -4.21 -8.46
CA ARG A 226 3.92 -3.72 -9.83
C ARG A 226 3.29 -4.73 -10.77
N SER A 227 2.41 -4.25 -11.62
CA SER A 227 1.89 -5.01 -12.75
C SER A 227 1.90 -4.19 -14.03
N PHE A 228 1.87 -4.89 -15.15
CA PHE A 228 1.89 -4.32 -16.48
C PHE A 228 0.59 -4.63 -17.20
N LEU A 229 0.04 -3.62 -17.87
CA LEU A 229 -1.00 -3.78 -18.87
C LEU A 229 -0.32 -4.17 -20.19
N MET A 230 -0.62 -5.36 -20.68
CA MET A 230 -0.07 -5.90 -21.91
C MET A 230 -0.85 -5.34 -23.09
N GLY A 231 -0.17 -4.95 -24.17
CA GLY A 231 -0.77 -4.36 -25.37
C GLY A 231 -1.63 -5.32 -26.20
N GLY A 232 -1.77 -6.58 -25.76
CA GLY A 232 -2.34 -7.67 -26.53
C GLY A 232 -1.41 -8.04 -27.68
N GLY A 233 -0.79 -9.22 -27.61
CA GLY A 233 -0.24 -9.84 -28.81
C GLY A 233 -1.40 -10.24 -29.72
N VAL A 234 -1.38 -9.78 -30.97
CA VAL A 234 -2.18 -10.38 -32.06
C VAL A 234 -1.62 -11.75 -32.40
#